data_AF-K9ZLH3-F1
#
_entry.id   AF-K9ZLH3-F1
#
_cell.length_a   1.000
_cell.length_b   1.000
_cell.length_c   1.000
_cell.angle_alpha   90.00
_cell.angle_beta   90.00
_cell.angle_gamma   90.00
#
_symmetry.space_group_name_H-M   'P 1'
#
loop_
_entity.id
_entity.type
_entity.pdbx_description
1 polymer ?
#
loop_
_entity_poly.entity_id
_entity_poly.type
_entity_poly.pdbx_seq_one_letter_code
_entity_poly.pdbx_strand_id
1 'polypeptide(L)'
;MIYLYQKEAEVQRRCDRNRNRSKRRAIYCPVHSCYMDSVSQKYGLFAEHAGQLQQRGMKRKEALMLVAAKTTVSLEGEWLEAFWCEHCQDTKWYHVHKRESVYHLSLAPAELWQQATGVINPHRNPSVGEFTFRNSHIVGGNNIKDFWVIS
;
A
#
# COMPACT_ATOMS: atom_id res chain seq x y z
N MET A 1 16.19 54.35 -22.04
CA MET A 1 16.42 52.89 -22.10
C MET A 1 15.59 52.26 -21.01
N ILE A 2 14.42 51.74 -21.40
CA ILE A 2 13.32 51.38 -20.50
C ILE A 2 13.54 49.93 -20.05
N TYR A 3 13.68 49.75 -18.73
CA TYR A 3 13.66 48.43 -18.08
C TYR A 3 12.26 47.84 -18.21
N LEU A 4 12.13 46.62 -18.78
CA LEU A 4 10.97 45.77 -18.54
C LEU A 4 11.44 44.32 -18.41
N TYR A 5 11.60 43.90 -17.15
CA TYR A 5 11.80 42.52 -16.72
C TYR A 5 10.52 41.71 -16.96
N GLN A 6 10.70 40.46 -17.38
CA GLN A 6 9.66 39.44 -17.58
C GLN A 6 8.65 39.38 -16.43
N LYS A 7 7.35 39.36 -16.77
CA LYS A 7 6.27 38.98 -15.86
C LYS A 7 6.10 37.46 -15.94
N GLU A 8 6.50 36.75 -14.90
CA GLU A 8 6.32 35.30 -14.76
C GLU A 8 4.82 34.96 -14.77
N ALA A 9 4.47 33.93 -15.54
CA ALA A 9 3.12 33.39 -15.58
C ALA A 9 2.83 32.66 -14.27
N GLU A 10 1.93 33.23 -13.47
CA GLU A 10 1.41 32.63 -12.24
C GLU A 10 0.54 31.41 -12.62
N VAL A 11 1.11 30.20 -12.48
CA VAL A 11 0.34 28.95 -12.61
C VAL A 11 -0.56 28.83 -11.38
N GLN A 12 -1.76 29.39 -11.48
CA GLN A 12 -2.80 29.26 -10.46
C GLN A 12 -3.11 27.77 -10.24
N ARG A 13 -2.78 27.27 -9.04
CA ARG A 13 -2.91 25.86 -8.63
C ARG A 13 -4.33 25.33 -8.89
N ARG A 14 -4.45 24.33 -9.75
CA ARG A 14 -5.69 23.55 -9.92
C ARG A 14 -5.80 22.51 -8.79
N CYS A 15 -5.87 22.96 -7.54
CA CYS A 15 -5.95 22.06 -6.37
C CYS A 15 -7.13 22.36 -5.44
N ASP A 16 -8.02 23.28 -5.80
CA ASP A 16 -9.16 23.63 -4.97
C ASP A 16 -10.47 23.34 -5.71
N ARG A 17 -11.05 22.16 -5.41
CA ARG A 17 -12.50 21.86 -5.34
C ARG A 17 -12.75 20.38 -5.59
N ASN A 18 -12.54 19.57 -4.55
CA ASN A 18 -13.36 18.38 -4.37
C ASN A 18 -13.89 18.37 -2.92
N ARG A 19 -14.98 19.12 -2.69
CA ARG A 19 -15.66 19.23 -1.38
C ARG A 19 -16.39 17.94 -0.96
N ASN A 20 -16.31 16.86 -1.75
CA ASN A 20 -16.82 15.53 -1.41
C ASN A 20 -15.71 14.50 -1.12
N ARG A 21 -14.43 14.91 -1.10
CA ARG A 21 -13.37 14.00 -0.65
C ARG A 21 -13.55 13.76 0.84
N SER A 22 -13.64 12.49 1.23
CA SER A 22 -13.53 12.09 2.64
C SER A 22 -12.33 12.79 3.27
N LYS A 23 -12.48 13.28 4.50
CA LYS A 23 -11.41 13.97 5.24
C LYS A 23 -10.11 13.18 5.08
N ARG A 24 -9.04 13.85 4.61
CA ARG A 24 -7.72 13.22 4.44
C ARG A 24 -7.35 12.51 5.75
N ARG A 25 -6.94 11.25 5.65
CA ARG A 25 -6.43 10.50 6.79
C ARG A 25 -5.15 11.18 7.26
N ALA A 26 -5.02 11.37 8.57
CA ALA A 26 -3.84 11.95 9.20
C ALA A 26 -2.68 10.93 9.20
N ILE A 27 -2.15 10.66 8.00
CA ILE A 27 -1.05 9.73 7.75
C ILE A 27 0.16 10.57 7.35
N TYR A 28 1.22 10.49 8.15
CA TYR A 28 2.40 11.32 8.03
C TYR A 28 3.65 10.51 7.77
N CYS A 29 4.59 11.09 7.04
CA CYS A 29 5.91 10.52 6.84
C CYS A 29 6.65 10.43 8.18
N PRO A 30 7.19 9.27 8.58
CA PRO A 30 7.91 9.13 9.85
C PRO A 30 9.24 9.92 9.88
N VAL A 31 9.75 10.36 8.73
CA VAL A 31 11.02 11.12 8.62
C VAL A 31 10.76 12.63 8.57
N HIS A 32 9.80 13.07 7.75
CA HIS A 32 9.58 14.49 7.46
C HIS A 32 8.34 15.08 8.14
N SER A 33 7.51 14.26 8.78
CA SER A 33 6.22 14.65 9.39
C SER A 33 5.24 15.36 8.44
N CYS A 34 5.49 15.31 7.13
CA CYS A 34 4.60 15.79 6.08
C CYS A 34 3.48 14.79 5.82
N TYR A 35 2.38 15.24 5.22
CA TYR A 35 1.35 14.31 4.75
C TYR A 35 1.91 13.40 3.66
N MET A 36 1.47 12.14 3.66
CA MET A 36 1.75 11.22 2.55
C MET A 36 0.49 10.97 1.73
N ASP A 37 0.68 10.81 0.43
CA ASP A 37 -0.39 10.44 -0.47
C ASP A 37 -0.48 8.91 -0.59
N SER A 38 -1.69 8.39 -0.44
CA SER A 38 -1.99 6.98 -0.72
C SER A 38 -1.90 6.74 -2.22
N VAL A 39 -1.09 5.77 -2.61
CA VAL A 39 -0.83 5.41 -4.03
C VAL A 39 -1.17 3.94 -4.34
N SER A 40 -1.80 3.23 -3.41
CA SER A 40 -2.33 1.88 -3.64
C SER A 40 -3.73 1.71 -3.04
N GLN A 41 -4.39 0.62 -3.42
CA GLN A 41 -5.52 0.11 -2.64
C GLN A 41 -5.09 -0.39 -1.26
N LYS A 42 -6.06 -0.61 -0.37
CA LYS A 42 -5.85 -1.20 0.95
C LYS A 42 -5.90 -2.71 0.87
N TYR A 43 -4.94 -3.37 1.50
CA TYR A 43 -4.92 -4.82 1.59
C TYR A 43 -5.09 -5.26 3.03
N GLY A 44 -6.30 -5.69 3.37
CA GLY A 44 -6.63 -6.16 4.71
C GLY A 44 -5.74 -7.34 5.12
N LEU A 45 -5.34 -7.35 6.39
CA LEU A 45 -4.58 -8.45 6.96
C LEU A 45 -5.51 -9.48 7.59
N PHE A 46 -5.05 -10.73 7.60
CA PHE A 46 -5.76 -11.86 8.18
C PHE A 46 -4.84 -12.68 9.08
N ALA A 47 -5.41 -13.25 10.12
CA ALA A 47 -4.76 -14.24 10.96
C ALA A 47 -5.20 -15.65 10.58
N GLU A 48 -4.24 -16.52 10.36
CA GLU A 48 -4.42 -17.95 10.09
C GLU A 48 -4.18 -18.80 11.34
N HIS A 49 -3.47 -18.25 12.33
CA HIS A 49 -3.08 -18.98 13.53
C HIS A 49 -3.47 -18.24 14.80
N ALA A 50 -3.82 -18.99 15.84
CA ALA A 50 -4.22 -18.44 17.12
C ALA A 50 -3.10 -17.62 17.79
N GLY A 51 -1.83 -17.86 17.44
CA GLY A 51 -0.69 -17.07 17.91
C GLY A 51 -0.74 -15.62 17.42
N GLN A 52 -1.13 -15.39 16.15
CA GLN A 52 -1.24 -14.05 15.55
C GLN A 52 -2.35 -13.22 16.20
N LEU A 53 -3.43 -13.88 16.64
CA LEU A 53 -4.51 -13.26 17.42
C LEU A 53 -4.10 -12.96 18.86
N GLN A 54 -3.33 -13.86 19.49
CA GLN A 54 -2.82 -13.66 20.85
C GLN A 54 -1.84 -12.49 20.94
N GLN A 55 -0.97 -12.30 19.94
CA GLN A 55 -0.09 -11.13 19.85
C GLN A 55 -0.86 -9.81 19.80
N ARG A 56 -2.13 -9.84 19.41
CA ARG A 56 -3.04 -8.69 19.37
C ARG A 56 -3.91 -8.56 20.62
N GLY A 57 -3.65 -9.36 21.65
CA GLY A 57 -4.30 -9.28 22.95
C GLY A 57 -5.49 -10.23 23.13
N MET A 58 -5.80 -11.08 22.15
CA MET A 58 -6.88 -12.07 22.30
C MET A 58 -6.48 -13.18 23.28
N LYS A 59 -7.40 -13.59 24.15
CA LYS A 59 -7.13 -14.72 25.06
C LYS A 59 -6.94 -16.01 24.27
N ARG A 60 -6.02 -16.86 24.70
CA ARG A 60 -5.67 -18.12 24.02
C ARG A 60 -6.88 -18.97 23.65
N LYS A 61 -7.82 -19.18 24.58
CA LYS A 61 -9.03 -20.00 24.35
C LYS A 61 -9.92 -19.42 23.25
N GLU A 62 -10.12 -18.10 23.26
CA GLU A 62 -10.91 -17.39 22.25
C GLU A 62 -10.23 -17.45 20.88
N ALA A 63 -8.91 -17.23 20.83
CA ALA A 63 -8.13 -17.32 19.60
C ALA A 63 -8.18 -18.72 18.98
N LEU A 64 -8.06 -19.77 19.80
CA LEU A 64 -8.16 -21.16 19.33
C LEU A 64 -9.55 -21.48 18.79
N MET A 65 -10.62 -21.10 19.51
CA MET A 65 -11.99 -21.31 19.04
C MET A 65 -12.27 -20.57 17.73
N LEU A 66 -11.79 -19.33 17.61
CA LEU A 66 -12.06 -18.50 16.44
C LEU A 66 -11.36 -19.03 15.18
N VAL A 67 -10.10 -19.46 15.31
CA VAL A 67 -9.36 -20.08 14.20
C VAL A 67 -9.96 -21.43 13.83
N ALA A 68 -10.36 -22.25 14.81
CA ALA A 68 -11.03 -23.52 14.54
C ALA A 68 -12.36 -23.35 13.82
N ALA A 69 -13.10 -22.25 14.09
CA ALA A 69 -14.39 -21.98 13.48
C ALA A 69 -14.31 -21.33 12.11
N LYS A 70 -13.30 -20.47 11.85
CA LYS A 70 -13.28 -19.61 10.66
C LYS A 70 -12.08 -19.80 9.73
N THR A 71 -11.10 -20.64 10.09
CA THR A 71 -9.83 -20.92 9.38
C THR A 71 -8.94 -19.69 9.15
N THR A 72 -9.50 -18.57 8.69
CA THR A 72 -8.86 -17.29 8.44
C THR A 72 -9.71 -16.18 9.06
N VAL A 73 -9.10 -15.36 9.92
CA VAL A 73 -9.78 -14.32 10.69
C VAL A 73 -9.30 -12.95 10.22
N SER A 74 -10.21 -12.09 9.77
CA SER A 74 -9.87 -10.71 9.38
C SER A 74 -9.36 -9.91 10.59
N LEU A 75 -8.25 -9.19 10.40
CA LEU A 75 -7.68 -8.29 11.39
C LEU A 75 -8.25 -6.89 11.17
N GLU A 76 -9.35 -6.59 11.86
CA GLU A 76 -10.04 -5.31 11.72
C GLU A 76 -9.13 -4.12 12.06
N GLY A 77 -9.17 -3.09 11.22
CA GLY A 77 -8.35 -1.89 11.40
C GLY A 77 -6.88 -2.07 10.99
N GLU A 78 -6.47 -3.23 10.49
CA GLU A 78 -5.11 -3.47 10.01
C GLU A 78 -5.06 -3.74 8.50
N TRP A 79 -4.16 -3.08 7.79
CA TRP A 79 -3.95 -3.30 6.37
C TRP A 79 -2.55 -2.89 5.89
N LEU A 80 -2.15 -3.36 4.72
CA LEU A 80 -0.98 -2.87 3.98
C LEU A 80 -1.42 -1.82 2.96
N GLU A 81 -0.65 -0.74 2.85
CA GLU A 81 -0.88 0.34 1.88
C GLU A 81 0.44 1.03 1.50
N ALA A 82 0.56 1.39 0.22
CA ALA A 82 1.68 2.14 -0.31
C ALA A 82 1.42 3.64 -0.20
N PHE A 83 2.44 4.36 0.26
CA PHE A 83 2.40 5.81 0.44
C PHE A 83 3.58 6.48 -0.25
N TRP A 84 3.29 7.55 -0.99
CA TRP A 84 4.28 8.45 -1.55
C TRP A 84 4.51 9.64 -0.62
N CYS A 85 5.78 10.00 -0.42
CA CYS A 85 6.16 11.19 0.31
C CYS A 85 6.90 12.16 -0.63
N GLU A 86 6.44 13.41 -0.69
CA GLU A 86 7.02 14.44 -1.55
C GLU A 86 8.48 14.78 -1.22
N HIS A 87 8.84 14.74 0.07
CA HIS A 87 10.20 15.02 0.53
C HIS A 87 11.12 13.81 0.38
N CYS A 88 10.63 12.59 0.59
CA CYS A 88 11.42 11.38 0.33
C CYS A 88 11.61 11.13 -1.17
N GLN A 89 10.68 11.60 -2.01
CA GLN A 89 10.59 11.25 -3.42
C GLN A 89 10.59 9.73 -3.67
N ASP A 90 9.91 8.98 -2.80
CA ASP A 90 9.86 7.53 -2.87
C ASP A 90 8.50 6.98 -2.39
N THR A 91 8.13 5.81 -2.92
CA THR A 91 6.95 5.06 -2.51
C THR A 91 7.36 3.95 -1.55
N LYS A 92 6.80 3.94 -0.35
CA LYS A 92 7.06 2.88 0.65
C LYS A 92 5.77 2.21 1.09
N TRP A 93 5.89 0.93 1.43
CA TRP A 93 4.79 0.14 1.96
C TRP A 93 4.79 0.17 3.47
N TYR A 94 3.60 0.43 4.03
CA TYR A 94 3.40 0.49 5.46
C TYR A 94 2.30 -0.47 5.88
N HIS A 95 2.52 -1.11 7.03
CA HIS A 95 1.44 -1.66 7.83
C HIS A 95 0.77 -0.51 8.57
N VAL A 96 -0.50 -0.32 8.25
CA VAL A 96 -1.36 0.67 8.87
C VAL A 96 -2.24 -0.04 9.89
N HIS A 97 -2.19 0.43 11.12
CA HIS A 97 -3.06 -0.02 12.20
C HIS A 97 -3.87 1.16 12.70
N LYS A 98 -5.15 1.16 12.39
CA LYS A 98 -6.10 2.16 12.86
C LYS A 98 -6.70 1.72 14.19
N ARG A 99 -6.45 2.50 15.23
CA ARG A 99 -7.12 2.37 16.53
C ARG A 99 -7.97 3.60 16.76
N GLU A 100 -9.28 3.40 16.89
CA GLU A 100 -10.28 4.47 17.00
C GLU A 100 -10.17 5.48 15.83
N SER A 101 -9.52 6.62 16.05
CA SER A 101 -9.30 7.68 15.06
C SER A 101 -7.81 7.93 14.75
N VAL A 102 -6.90 7.17 15.37
CA VAL A 102 -5.45 7.32 15.22
C VAL A 102 -4.92 6.25 14.25
N TYR A 103 -4.01 6.66 13.36
CA TYR A 103 -3.33 5.78 12.42
C TYR A 103 -1.90 5.55 12.89
N HIS A 104 -1.56 4.32 13.24
CA HIS A 104 -0.19 3.90 13.49
C HIS A 104 0.40 3.31 12.22
N LEU A 105 1.65 3.67 11.93
CA LEU A 105 2.38 3.22 10.75
C LEU A 105 3.64 2.50 11.19
N SER A 106 3.91 1.36 10.57
CA SER A 106 5.21 0.71 10.60
C SER A 106 5.59 0.28 9.18
N LEU A 107 6.88 0.23 8.85
CA LEU A 107 7.31 -0.29 7.56
C LEU A 107 6.86 -1.74 7.44
N ALA A 108 6.26 -2.09 6.30
CA ALA A 108 5.70 -3.42 6.07
C ALA A 108 6.82 -4.48 6.00
N PRO A 109 6.96 -5.36 7.02
CA PRO A 109 7.92 -6.46 6.96
C PRO A 109 7.49 -7.50 5.92
N ALA A 110 8.45 -8.24 5.38
CA ALA A 110 8.20 -9.27 4.36
C ALA A 110 7.14 -10.31 4.81
N GLU A 111 7.16 -10.68 6.09
CA GLU A 111 6.26 -11.68 6.68
C GLU A 111 4.79 -11.24 6.71
N LEU A 112 4.50 -9.94 6.84
CA LEU A 112 3.12 -9.44 6.85
C LEU A 112 2.45 -9.60 5.48
N TRP A 113 3.20 -9.70 4.40
CA TRP A 113 2.65 -9.91 3.07
C TRP A 113 1.97 -11.27 2.91
N GLN A 114 2.40 -12.28 3.68
CA GLN A 114 1.74 -13.59 3.68
C GLN A 114 0.34 -13.53 4.30
N GLN A 115 0.08 -12.53 5.16
CA GLN A 115 -1.20 -12.31 5.82
C GLN A 115 -2.17 -11.44 4.99
N ALA A 116 -1.71 -10.86 3.87
CA ALA A 116 -2.51 -9.99 3.02
C ALA A 116 -3.13 -10.77 1.86
N THR A 117 -4.45 -10.63 1.63
CA THR A 117 -5.09 -11.26 0.46
C THR A 117 -4.86 -10.44 -0.81
N GLY A 118 -4.57 -11.15 -1.91
CA GLY A 118 -4.55 -10.56 -3.25
C GLY A 118 -3.35 -9.65 -3.54
N VAL A 119 -2.24 -9.78 -2.79
CA VAL A 119 -1.02 -9.03 -3.09
C VAL A 119 0.15 -9.92 -3.48
N ILE A 120 0.79 -9.55 -4.58
CA ILE A 120 2.16 -9.97 -4.88
C ILE A 120 3.07 -9.00 -4.10
N ASN A 121 3.90 -9.53 -3.20
CA ASN A 121 4.89 -8.72 -2.49
C ASN A 121 5.70 -7.92 -3.53
N PRO A 122 5.68 -6.57 -3.48
CA PRO A 122 6.41 -5.72 -4.42
C PRO A 122 7.92 -5.91 -4.30
N HIS A 123 8.40 -6.34 -3.13
CA HIS A 123 9.76 -6.83 -2.96
C HIS A 123 9.81 -8.33 -3.28
N ARG A 124 10.03 -8.60 -4.58
CA ARG A 124 10.60 -9.83 -5.17
C ARG A 124 10.12 -11.13 -4.50
N ASN A 125 9.07 -11.75 -5.06
CA ASN A 125 8.83 -13.16 -4.81
C ASN A 125 10.05 -13.97 -5.31
N PRO A 126 10.77 -14.72 -4.45
CA PRO A 126 11.99 -15.43 -4.85
C PRO A 126 11.75 -16.49 -5.93
N SER A 127 10.50 -16.90 -6.18
CA SER A 127 10.15 -17.99 -7.08
C SER A 127 9.69 -17.55 -8.49
N VAL A 128 9.60 -16.24 -8.78
CA VAL A 128 9.20 -15.74 -10.11
C VAL A 128 10.38 -15.03 -10.77
N GLY A 129 10.83 -15.59 -11.90
CA GLY A 129 11.91 -15.03 -12.70
C GLY A 129 11.54 -13.68 -13.30
N GLU A 130 12.56 -12.88 -13.60
CA GLU A 130 12.48 -11.53 -14.16
C GLU A 130 11.60 -11.41 -15.42
N PHE A 131 11.44 -12.53 -16.15
CA PHE A 131 10.59 -12.65 -17.33
C PHE A 131 9.10 -12.40 -17.04
N THR A 132 8.57 -12.96 -15.95
CA THR A 132 7.14 -12.81 -15.60
C THR A 132 6.82 -11.39 -15.14
N PHE A 133 7.79 -10.71 -14.51
CA PHE A 133 7.66 -9.30 -14.11
C PHE A 133 7.52 -8.36 -15.32
N ARG A 134 8.37 -8.52 -16.35
CA ARG A 134 8.33 -7.68 -17.56
C ARG A 134 7.00 -7.81 -18.32
N ASN A 135 6.42 -9.01 -18.38
CA ASN A 135 5.12 -9.21 -19.05
C ASN A 135 3.92 -8.70 -18.24
N SER A 136 4.04 -8.58 -16.91
CA SER A 136 2.93 -8.11 -16.05
C SER A 136 2.66 -6.60 -16.14
N HIS A 137 3.60 -5.82 -16.70
CA HIS A 137 3.46 -4.38 -16.92
C HIS A 137 2.78 -4.02 -18.25
N ILE A 138 2.49 -4.98 -19.13
CA ILE A 138 1.82 -4.74 -20.41
C ILE A 138 0.32 -5.00 -20.24
N VAL A 139 -0.39 -4.02 -19.66
CA VAL A 139 -1.85 -3.91 -19.80
C VAL A 139 -2.12 -2.68 -20.65
N GLY A 140 -2.30 -2.90 -21.95
CA GLY A 140 -2.68 -1.85 -22.89
C GLY A 140 -2.38 -2.17 -24.34
N GLY A 141 -3.21 -3.02 -24.96
CA GLY A 141 -3.49 -3.01 -26.41
C GLY A 141 -2.38 -3.43 -27.39
N ASN A 142 -2.68 -4.52 -28.12
CA ASN A 142 -2.12 -4.97 -29.40
C ASN A 142 -0.88 -5.89 -29.42
N ASN A 143 -1.19 -7.14 -29.81
CA ASN A 143 -0.39 -8.13 -30.53
C ASN A 143 0.89 -8.69 -29.88
N ILE A 144 0.70 -9.82 -29.19
CA ILE A 144 1.73 -10.85 -28.99
C ILE A 144 2.21 -11.33 -30.36
N LYS A 145 3.48 -11.10 -30.69
CA LYS A 145 4.16 -11.63 -31.89
C LYS A 145 5.47 -12.36 -31.60
N ASP A 146 5.69 -12.83 -30.37
CA ASP A 146 6.97 -13.42 -29.98
C ASP A 146 6.89 -14.90 -29.61
N PHE A 147 6.19 -15.70 -30.43
CA PHE A 147 6.39 -17.15 -30.45
C PHE A 147 6.86 -17.58 -31.84
N TRP A 148 8.17 -17.54 -32.07
CA TRP A 148 8.81 -18.34 -33.10
C TRP A 148 9.40 -19.58 -32.43
N VAL A 149 8.71 -20.71 -32.61
CA VAL A 149 9.29 -22.04 -32.38
C VAL A 149 10.08 -22.36 -33.65
N ILE A 150 11.41 -22.42 -33.54
CA ILE A 150 12.24 -23.08 -34.55
C ILE A 150 12.13 -24.58 -34.29
N SER A 151 11.63 -25.32 -35.28
CA SER A 151 11.77 -26.79 -35.38
C SER A 151 12.89 -27.12 -36.36
#